data_AF-A0A9D5TWQ9-F1
#
_entry.id   AF-A0A9D5TWQ9-F1
#
_cell.length_a   1.000
_cell.length_b   1.000
_cell.length_c   1.000
_cell.angle_alpha   90.00
_cell.angle_beta   90.00
_cell.angle_gamma   90.00
#
_symmetry.space_group_name_H-M   'P 1'
#
loop_
_entity.id
_entity.type
_entity.pdbx_description
1 polymer ?
#
loop_
_entity_poly.entity_id
_entity_poly.type
_entity_poly.pdbx_seq_one_letter_code
_entity_poly.pdbx_strand_id
1 'polypeptide(L)'
;MKKILIMCGLVVLIIAILFIVNNHKKDFNSVIAVMCEGEEYTEIYDIGYLTITFNDNKFTRKTIQVKNNELKSELSSSNVNDIIGANVFVHIPYKIIKEKHMYVESLNSLELMLNTSEYDMYYEIADVSYR
;
A
#
# COMPACT_ATOMS: atom_id res chain seq x y z
N MET A 1 29.02 -27.87 -36.72
CA MET A 1 29.07 -27.96 -35.24
C MET A 1 29.31 -26.61 -34.55
N LYS A 2 30.37 -25.83 -34.84
CA LYS A 2 30.62 -24.53 -34.19
C LYS A 2 29.46 -23.53 -34.24
N LYS A 3 28.78 -23.39 -35.39
CA LYS A 3 27.60 -22.50 -35.54
C LYS A 3 26.40 -22.91 -34.68
N ILE A 4 26.20 -24.22 -34.48
CA ILE A 4 25.11 -24.76 -33.64
C ILE A 4 25.42 -24.49 -32.17
N LEU A 5 26.68 -24.67 -31.76
CA LEU A 5 27.16 -24.40 -30.39
C LEU A 5 27.04 -22.91 -30.01
N ILE A 6 27.35 -22.01 -30.94
CA ILE A 6 27.18 -20.56 -30.77
C ILE A 6 25.69 -20.19 -30.64
N MET A 7 24.83 -20.80 -31.46
CA MET A 7 23.38 -20.55 -31.41
C MET A 7 22.76 -21.04 -30.09
N CYS A 8 23.14 -22.21 -29.60
CA CYS A 8 22.71 -22.70 -28.28
C CYS A 8 23.17 -21.77 -27.14
N GLY A 9 24.40 -21.28 -27.18
CA GLY A 9 24.90 -20.32 -26.18
C GLY A 9 24.10 -19.02 -26.15
N LEU A 10 23.72 -18.49 -27.31
CA LEU A 10 22.87 -17.30 -27.44
C LEU A 10 21.47 -17.51 -26.86
N VAL A 11 20.86 -18.67 -27.10
CA VAL A 11 19.52 -18.98 -26.55
C VAL A 11 19.54 -19.04 -25.02
N VAL A 12 20.56 -19.70 -24.43
CA VAL A 12 20.70 -19.75 -22.97
C VAL A 12 20.92 -18.35 -22.39
N LEU A 13 21.71 -17.50 -23.05
CA LEU A 13 21.93 -16.13 -22.64
C LEU A 13 20.63 -15.32 -22.65
N ILE A 14 19.82 -15.44 -23.71
CA ILE A 14 18.52 -14.75 -23.82
C ILE A 14 17.58 -15.22 -22.71
N ILE A 15 17.48 -16.52 -22.44
CA ILE A 15 16.64 -17.06 -21.37
C ILE A 15 17.11 -16.56 -20.00
N ALA A 16 18.41 -16.52 -19.75
CA ALA A 16 18.97 -16.01 -18.50
C ALA A 16 18.67 -14.51 -18.32
N ILE A 17 18.80 -13.71 -19.38
CA ILE A 17 18.45 -12.28 -19.37
C ILE A 17 16.96 -12.10 -19.08
N LEU A 18 16.09 -12.85 -19.76
CA LEU A 18 14.64 -12.80 -19.51
C LEU A 18 14.31 -13.21 -18.06
N PHE A 19 14.99 -14.22 -17.53
CA PHE A 19 14.79 -14.63 -16.14
C PHE A 19 15.22 -13.54 -15.15
N ILE A 20 16.35 -12.87 -15.38
CA ILE A 20 16.85 -11.77 -14.54
C ILE A 20 15.90 -10.56 -14.60
N VAL A 21 15.47 -10.17 -15.81
CA VAL A 21 14.55 -9.04 -16.02
C VAL A 21 13.18 -9.33 -15.38
N ASN A 22 12.69 -10.58 -15.49
CA ASN A 22 11.42 -10.97 -14.89
C ASN A 22 11.49 -11.12 -13.36
N ASN A 23 12.68 -11.35 -12.79
CA ASN A 23 12.90 -11.44 -11.35
C ASN A 23 13.22 -10.11 -10.67
N HIS A 24 13.00 -8.97 -11.33
CA HIS A 24 13.05 -7.70 -10.62
C HIS A 24 12.02 -7.73 -9.48
N LYS A 25 12.55 -7.68 -8.27
CA LYS A 25 11.77 -7.60 -7.03
C LYS A 25 10.96 -6.31 -7.09
N LYS A 26 9.66 -6.42 -7.33
CA LYS A 26 8.75 -5.28 -7.41
C LYS A 26 7.96 -5.17 -6.12
N ASP A 27 8.13 -4.05 -5.43
CA ASP A 27 7.22 -3.65 -4.36
C ASP A 27 5.84 -3.34 -4.95
N PHE A 28 4.80 -3.53 -4.15
CA PHE A 28 3.46 -3.10 -4.53
C PHE A 28 3.23 -1.70 -3.98
N ASN A 29 2.99 -0.75 -4.90
CA ASN A 29 2.72 0.63 -4.58
C ASN A 29 1.38 1.02 -5.19
N SER A 30 0.49 1.60 -4.39
CA SER A 30 -0.82 2.05 -4.82
C SER A 30 -1.23 3.31 -4.08
N VAL A 31 -2.11 4.10 -4.69
CA VAL A 31 -2.85 5.16 -4.03
C VAL A 31 -4.33 4.81 -4.14
N ILE A 32 -5.07 4.95 -3.05
CA ILE A 32 -6.52 4.76 -3.05
C ILE A 32 -7.18 5.97 -2.40
N ALA A 33 -8.24 6.48 -3.04
CA ALA A 33 -9.13 7.46 -2.46
C ALA A 33 -10.34 6.69 -1.90
N VAL A 34 -10.68 6.94 -0.65
CA VAL A 34 -11.75 6.22 0.05
C VAL A 34 -12.70 7.18 0.73
N MET A 35 -13.99 6.85 0.70
CA MET A 35 -14.99 7.52 1.53
C MET A 35 -14.98 6.87 2.91
N CYS A 36 -14.77 7.68 3.95
CA CYS A 36 -14.65 7.22 5.32
C CYS A 36 -15.02 8.35 6.28
N GLU A 37 -15.40 8.00 7.50
CA GLU A 37 -15.59 8.94 8.60
C GLU A 37 -14.34 8.91 9.47
N GLY A 38 -13.80 10.07 9.84
CA GLY A 38 -12.75 10.15 10.85
C GLY A 38 -13.35 10.02 12.25
N GLU A 39 -12.68 9.29 13.13
CA GLU A 39 -13.15 9.09 14.51
C GLU A 39 -12.19 9.66 15.55
N GLU A 40 -10.90 9.43 15.38
CA GLU A 40 -9.90 9.76 16.39
C GLU A 40 -8.55 10.04 15.72
N TYR A 41 -7.85 11.06 16.20
CA TYR A 41 -6.44 11.28 15.89
C TYR A 41 -5.63 11.24 17.17
N THR A 42 -4.55 10.45 17.17
CA THR A 42 -3.57 10.42 18.25
C THR A 42 -2.17 10.50 17.69
N GLU A 43 -1.25 11.07 18.46
CA GLU A 43 0.17 11.10 18.11
C GLU A 43 0.99 10.34 19.17
N ILE A 44 1.82 9.40 18.71
CA ILE A 44 2.66 8.57 19.57
C ILE A 44 4.07 8.56 18.99
N TYR A 45 5.06 9.01 19.77
CA TYR A 45 6.47 9.08 19.36
C TYR A 45 6.69 9.78 18.00
N ASP A 46 6.06 10.94 17.80
CA ASP A 46 6.13 11.75 16.55
C ASP A 46 5.52 11.07 15.30
N ILE A 47 4.76 9.99 15.49
CA ILE A 47 3.95 9.36 14.44
C ILE A 47 2.48 9.63 14.75
N GLY A 48 1.78 10.25 13.79
CA GLY A 48 0.34 10.46 13.87
C GLY A 48 -0.41 9.17 13.49
N TYR A 49 -1.58 8.98 14.06
CA TYR A 49 -2.46 7.86 13.77
C TYR A 49 -3.88 8.39 13.65
N LEU A 50 -4.48 8.23 12.47
CA LEU A 50 -5.87 8.57 12.23
C LEU A 50 -6.68 7.28 12.20
N THR A 51 -7.70 7.21 13.05
CA THR A 51 -8.71 6.17 13.01
C THR A 51 -9.85 6.60 12.10
N ILE A 52 -10.10 5.81 11.06
CA ILE A 52 -11.16 6.00 10.09
C ILE A 52 -12.10 4.80 10.09
N THR A 53 -13.37 5.05 9.84
CA THR A 53 -14.40 4.03 9.66
C THR A 53 -14.97 4.09 8.26
N PHE A 54 -14.99 2.95 7.60
CA PHE A 54 -15.55 2.78 6.27
C PHE A 54 -17.04 2.51 6.41
N ASN A 55 -17.84 3.22 5.62
CA ASN A 55 -19.26 2.92 5.48
C ASN A 55 -19.47 1.78 4.47
N ASP A 56 -18.84 0.63 4.77
CA ASP A 56 -19.06 -0.63 4.05
C ASP A 56 -20.12 -1.47 4.78
N ASN A 57 -20.47 -2.63 4.22
CA ASN A 57 -21.49 -3.51 4.82
C ASN A 57 -21.13 -4.00 6.24
N LYS A 58 -19.88 -3.81 6.70
CA LYS A 58 -19.37 -4.34 7.97
C LYS A 58 -18.94 -3.23 8.95
N PHE A 59 -19.04 -1.96 8.57
CA PHE A 59 -18.48 -0.83 9.32
C PHE A 59 -17.03 -1.08 9.72
N THR A 60 -16.18 -1.34 8.73
CA THR A 60 -14.77 -1.64 8.97
C THR A 60 -14.08 -0.42 9.58
N ARG A 61 -13.39 -0.61 10.71
CA ARG A 61 -12.61 0.43 11.40
C ARG A 61 -11.11 0.18 11.21
N LYS A 62 -10.35 1.23 10.92
CA LYS A 62 -8.90 1.17 10.69
C LYS A 62 -8.16 2.33 11.33
N THR A 63 -7.04 2.04 11.97
CA THR A 63 -6.10 3.05 12.47
C THR A 63 -4.88 3.05 11.57
N ILE A 64 -4.68 4.14 10.83
CA ILE A 64 -3.66 4.26 9.80
C ILE A 64 -2.68 5.37 10.19
N GLN A 65 -1.39 5.12 10.00
CA GLN A 65 -0.35 6.10 10.31
C GLN A 65 -0.41 7.33 9.40
N VAL A 66 0.00 8.47 9.94
CA VAL A 66 0.14 9.77 9.29
C VAL A 66 1.58 10.22 9.51
N LYS A 67 2.38 10.29 8.44
CA LYS A 67 3.79 10.72 8.55
C LYS A 67 4.03 12.15 8.11
N ASN A 68 3.15 12.70 7.26
CA ASN A 68 3.27 14.08 6.80
C ASN A 68 3.05 15.04 7.97
N ASN A 69 4.05 15.88 8.27
CA ASN A 69 4.02 16.82 9.39
C ASN A 69 2.96 17.92 9.25
N GLU A 70 2.69 18.39 8.03
CA GLU A 70 1.66 19.39 7.76
C GLU A 70 0.28 18.78 8.07
N LEU A 71 0.03 17.57 7.57
CA LEU A 71 -1.21 16.84 7.84
C LEU A 71 -1.36 16.48 9.33
N LYS A 72 -0.28 16.08 10.02
CA LYS A 72 -0.32 15.88 11.49
C LYS A 72 -0.75 17.16 12.21
N SER A 73 -0.20 18.31 11.82
CA SER A 73 -0.57 19.61 12.41
C SER A 73 -2.03 19.98 12.12
N GLU A 74 -2.50 19.70 10.92
CA GLU A 74 -3.90 19.92 10.52
C GLU A 74 -4.85 19.04 11.34
N LEU A 75 -4.59 17.72 11.40
CA LEU A 75 -5.39 16.77 12.17
C LEU A 75 -5.39 17.06 13.68
N SER A 76 -4.27 17.56 14.21
CA SER A 76 -4.17 17.95 15.63
C SER A 76 -5.02 19.16 16.00
N SER A 77 -5.36 20.01 15.03
CA SER A 77 -6.11 21.25 15.25
C SER A 77 -7.54 21.20 14.71
N SER A 78 -7.89 20.16 13.95
CA SER A 78 -9.18 19.98 13.30
C SER A 78 -10.08 18.99 14.05
N ASN A 79 -11.39 19.10 13.83
CA ASN A 79 -12.33 18.09 14.28
C ASN A 79 -12.35 16.91 13.30
N VAL A 80 -11.72 15.80 13.67
CA VAL A 80 -11.60 14.62 12.81
C VAL A 80 -12.93 14.00 12.40
N ASN A 81 -14.01 14.26 13.16
CA ASN A 81 -15.36 13.79 12.82
C ASN A 81 -15.94 14.48 11.57
N ASP A 82 -15.33 15.59 11.11
CA ASP A 82 -15.75 16.28 9.90
C ASP A 82 -15.12 15.67 8.63
N ILE A 83 -14.25 14.67 8.77
CA ILE A 83 -13.62 13.95 7.64
C ILE A 83 -14.66 13.06 6.94
N ILE A 84 -14.71 13.13 5.61
CA ILE A 84 -15.58 12.31 4.72
C ILE A 84 -14.81 11.43 3.74
N GLY A 85 -13.50 11.59 3.68
CA GLY A 85 -12.65 10.75 2.85
C GLY A 85 -11.18 10.94 3.13
N ALA A 86 -10.39 9.99 2.64
CA ALA A 86 -8.95 10.00 2.77
C ALA A 86 -8.29 9.49 1.48
N ASN A 87 -7.15 10.07 1.16
CA ASN A 87 -6.20 9.47 0.23
C ASN A 87 -5.21 8.63 1.05
N VAL A 88 -5.06 7.36 0.68
CA VAL A 88 -4.22 6.41 1.38
C VAL A 88 -3.16 5.87 0.43
N PHE A 89 -1.90 6.01 0.81
CA PHE A 89 -0.79 5.34 0.16
C PHE A 89 -0.64 3.92 0.69
N VAL A 90 -0.35 2.99 -0.21
CA VAL A 90 -0.06 1.59 0.09
C VAL A 90 1.33 1.27 -0.42
N HIS A 91 2.20 0.80 0.47
CA HIS A 91 3.53 0.31 0.11
C HIS A 91 3.78 -1.04 0.77
N ILE A 92 3.60 -2.13 0.02
CA ILE A 92 3.92 -3.48 0.50
C ILE A 92 5.28 -3.89 -0.10
N PRO A 93 6.33 -4.08 0.72
CA PRO A 93 7.63 -4.49 0.23
C PRO A 93 7.58 -5.86 -0.44
N TYR A 94 8.38 -6.05 -1.49
CA TYR A 94 8.48 -7.32 -2.23
C TYR A 94 8.77 -8.52 -1.32
N LYS A 95 9.55 -8.32 -0.25
CA LYS A 95 9.84 -9.38 0.72
C LYS A 95 8.54 -9.96 1.31
N ILE A 96 7.58 -9.10 1.65
CA ILE A 96 6.29 -9.47 2.23
C ILE A 96 5.40 -10.10 1.16
N ILE A 97 5.38 -9.53 -0.05
CA ILE A 97 4.66 -10.10 -1.21
C ILE A 97 5.11 -11.54 -1.46
N LYS A 98 6.42 -11.78 -1.46
CA LYS A 98 6.99 -13.11 -1.66
C LYS A 98 6.67 -14.06 -0.50
N GLU A 99 6.83 -13.61 0.73
CA GLU A 99 6.57 -14.42 1.94
C GLU A 99 5.10 -14.87 2.00
N LYS A 100 4.18 -13.97 1.65
CA LYS A 100 2.73 -14.22 1.64
C LYS A 100 2.21 -14.82 0.33
N HIS A 101 3.10 -15.16 -0.61
CA HIS A 101 2.77 -15.74 -1.91
C HIS A 101 1.71 -14.92 -2.68
N MET A 102 1.80 -13.60 -2.59
CA MET A 102 0.89 -12.68 -3.25
C MET A 102 1.26 -12.47 -4.72
N TYR A 103 0.24 -12.44 -5.59
CA TYR A 103 0.40 -12.10 -7.01
C TYR A 103 0.14 -10.61 -7.20
N VAL A 104 1.21 -9.83 -7.39
CA VAL A 104 1.14 -8.35 -7.47
C VAL A 104 0.12 -7.85 -8.48
N GLU A 105 0.03 -8.51 -9.63
CA GLU A 105 -0.86 -8.13 -10.74
C GLU A 105 -2.35 -8.28 -10.41
N SER A 106 -2.70 -9.06 -9.38
CA SER A 106 -4.08 -9.26 -8.93
C SER A 106 -4.40 -8.57 -7.61
N LEU A 107 -3.47 -7.81 -7.01
CA LEU A 107 -3.72 -7.15 -5.73
C LEU A 107 -4.65 -5.95 -5.92
N ASN A 108 -5.74 -5.96 -5.16
CA ASN A 108 -6.62 -4.81 -5.00
C ASN A 108 -6.38 -4.19 -3.61
N SER A 109 -5.79 -3.00 -3.59
CA SER A 109 -5.43 -2.28 -2.36
C SER A 109 -6.63 -1.95 -1.48
N LEU A 110 -7.78 -1.61 -2.06
CA LEU A 110 -9.01 -1.37 -1.30
C LEU A 110 -9.52 -2.66 -0.65
N GLU A 111 -9.54 -3.75 -1.41
CA GLU A 111 -9.98 -5.06 -0.89
C GLU A 111 -9.09 -5.55 0.25
N LEU A 112 -7.76 -5.42 0.09
CA LEU A 112 -6.80 -5.76 1.13
C LEU A 112 -7.03 -4.93 2.39
N MET A 113 -7.32 -3.64 2.25
CA MET A 113 -7.57 -2.76 3.38
C MET A 113 -8.86 -3.14 4.11
N LEU A 114 -9.95 -3.38 3.38
CA LEU A 114 -11.27 -3.65 3.98
C LEU A 114 -11.38 -5.05 4.60
N ASN A 115 -10.70 -6.05 4.03
CA ASN A 115 -10.93 -7.45 4.43
C ASN A 115 -9.95 -8.00 5.47
N THR A 116 -8.82 -7.36 5.73
CA THR A 116 -7.82 -7.84 6.70
C THR A 116 -7.05 -6.70 7.34
N SER A 117 -6.61 -6.87 8.59
CA SER A 117 -5.71 -5.96 9.30
C SER A 117 -4.23 -6.32 9.16
N GLU A 118 -3.92 -7.43 8.49
CA GLU A 118 -2.56 -7.95 8.35
C GLU A 118 -1.60 -6.96 7.67
N TYR A 119 -2.13 -6.06 6.85
CA TYR A 119 -1.35 -5.12 6.06
C TYR A 119 -1.47 -3.67 6.55
N ASP A 120 -2.13 -3.40 7.68
CA ASP A 120 -2.44 -2.03 8.15
C ASP A 120 -1.19 -1.15 8.28
N MET A 121 -0.05 -1.73 8.67
CA MET A 121 1.24 -1.03 8.79
C MET A 121 1.83 -0.52 7.47
N TYR A 122 1.34 -1.04 6.33
CA TYR A 122 1.78 -0.67 4.98
C TYR A 122 0.91 0.43 4.36
N TYR A 123 -0.13 0.87 5.07
CA TYR A 123 -0.94 2.01 4.68
C TYR A 123 -0.43 3.29 5.35
N GLU A 124 -0.64 4.41 4.69
CA GLU A 124 -0.33 5.74 5.21
C GLU A 124 -1.37 6.73 4.70
N ILE A 125 -1.97 7.52 5.59
CA ILE A 125 -2.84 8.62 5.16
C ILE A 125 -1.97 9.70 4.53
N ALA A 126 -2.23 9.97 3.26
CA ALA A 126 -1.55 11.00 2.49
C ALA A 126 -2.23 12.37 2.64
N ASP A 127 -3.57 12.34 2.69
CA ASP A 127 -4.43 13.52 2.68
C ASP A 127 -5.84 13.14 3.13
N VAL A 128 -6.64 14.12 3.56
CA VAL A 128 -8.03 13.93 4.02
C VAL A 128 -8.94 14.98 3.40
N SER A 129 -10.23 14.66 3.30
CA SER A 129 -11.25 15.58 2.81
C SER A 129 -12.31 15.80 3.88
N TYR A 130 -12.74 17.04 4.04
CA TYR A 130 -13.70 17.48 5.06
C TYR A 130 -15.06 17.86 4.45
N ARG A 131 -16.09 17.95 5.30
CA ARG A 131 -17.43 18.46 4.94
C ARG A 131 -17.46 19.97 4.71
#